data_AF-J3KZ80-F1
#
_entry.id   AF-J3KZ80-F1
#
_cell.length_a   1.000
_cell.length_b   1.000
_cell.length_c   1.000
_cell.angle_alpha   90.00
_cell.angle_beta   90.00
_cell.angle_gamma   90.00
#
_symmetry.space_group_name_H-M   'P 1'
#
loop_
_entity.id
_entity.type
_entity.pdbx_description
1 polymer ?
#
loop_
_entity_poly.entity_id
_entity_poly.type
_entity_poly.pdbx_seq_one_letter_code
_entity_poly.pdbx_strand_id
1 'polypeptide(L)'
;MATLSADRSAKSSDTLGLARVAILAVQKNASETATYLSSIYDDESIENKTVQLQQCLEDCSERYEAAVEQLTDATVALDMGAYPEARALVAASQAEVKLCQRGCRNVQVHRNILTMRNRDVDRLCSIALTITKLIRTPSPSAAE
;
A
#
# COMPACT_ATOMS: atom_id res chain seq x y z
N MET A 1 34.92 4.72 25.60
CA MET A 1 33.86 5.32 24.75
C MET A 1 33.40 4.28 23.73
N ALA A 2 32.29 3.57 23.96
CA ALA A 2 31.66 2.67 22.99
C ALA A 2 30.28 2.24 23.50
N THR A 3 29.29 3.13 23.39
CA THR A 3 27.89 2.81 23.75
C THR A 3 26.88 3.40 22.75
N LEU A 4 27.25 4.44 21.98
CA LEU A 4 26.32 5.08 21.02
C LEU A 4 26.17 4.35 19.67
N SER A 5 27.03 3.41 19.32
CA SER A 5 26.94 2.64 18.07
C SER A 5 25.94 1.50 18.18
N ALA A 6 25.95 0.76 19.29
CA ALA A 6 25.01 -0.32 19.57
C ALA A 6 23.56 0.18 19.64
N ASP A 7 23.31 1.30 20.35
CA ASP A 7 21.98 1.91 20.47
C ASP A 7 21.40 2.40 19.13
N ARG A 8 22.25 2.84 18.21
CA ARG A 8 21.83 3.29 16.88
C ARG A 8 21.42 2.11 15.99
N SER A 9 22.19 1.03 16.00
CA SER A 9 21.89 -0.19 15.25
C SER A 9 20.61 -0.88 15.74
N ALA A 10 20.39 -0.93 17.06
CA ALA A 10 19.16 -1.46 17.65
C ALA A 10 17.92 -0.67 17.19
N LYS A 11 17.95 0.67 17.31
CA LYS A 11 16.85 1.54 16.86
C LYS A 11 16.57 1.45 15.36
N SER A 12 17.60 1.31 14.53
CA SER A 12 17.41 1.10 13.09
C SER A 12 16.78 -0.26 12.78
N SER A 13 17.15 -1.31 13.53
CA SER A 13 16.55 -2.64 13.40
C SER A 13 15.07 -2.64 13.78
N ASP A 14 14.70 -1.94 14.85
CA ASP A 14 13.31 -1.77 15.26
C ASP A 14 12.50 -1.01 14.21
N THR A 15 13.07 0.06 13.63
CA THR A 15 12.40 0.87 12.60
C THR A 15 12.22 0.10 11.29
N LEU A 16 13.21 -0.73 10.91
CA LEU A 16 13.12 -1.62 9.76
C LEU A 16 12.00 -2.66 9.94
N GLY A 17 11.95 -3.31 11.10
CA GLY A 17 10.89 -4.26 11.44
C GLY A 17 9.49 -3.62 11.38
N LEU A 18 9.35 -2.41 11.95
CA LEU A 18 8.10 -1.65 11.89
C LEU A 18 7.72 -1.26 10.46
N ALA A 19 8.69 -0.84 9.63
CA ALA A 19 8.44 -0.53 8.23
C ALA A 19 7.91 -1.75 7.47
N ARG A 20 8.52 -2.92 7.70
CA ARG A 20 8.11 -4.18 7.08
C ARG A 20 6.69 -4.57 7.48
N VAL A 21 6.38 -4.52 8.78
CA VAL A 21 5.02 -4.80 9.28
C VAL A 21 4.00 -3.82 8.70
N ALA A 22 4.34 -2.54 8.57
CA ALA A 22 3.46 -1.54 7.98
C ALA A 22 3.18 -1.82 6.50
N ILE A 23 4.19 -2.14 5.69
CA ILE A 23 4.00 -2.48 4.27
C ILE A 23 3.13 -3.75 4.12
N LEU A 24 3.40 -4.80 4.92
CA LEU A 24 2.59 -6.02 4.92
C LEU A 24 1.12 -5.76 5.34
N ALA A 25 0.89 -4.83 6.26
CA ALA A 25 -0.46 -4.43 6.65
C ALA A 25 -1.19 -3.74 5.49
N VAL A 26 -0.51 -2.87 4.73
CA VAL A 26 -1.08 -2.29 3.50
C VAL A 26 -1.40 -3.40 2.50
N GLN A 27 -0.45 -4.30 2.24
CA GLN A 27 -0.60 -5.38 1.26
C GLN A 27 -1.82 -6.24 1.59
N LYS A 28 -1.97 -6.65 2.85
CA LYS A 28 -3.13 -7.42 3.32
C LYS A 28 -4.45 -6.69 3.05
N ASN A 29 -4.54 -5.40 3.40
CA ASN A 29 -5.78 -4.62 3.20
C ASN A 29 -6.07 -4.38 1.70
N ALA A 30 -5.02 -4.22 0.88
CA ALA A 30 -5.15 -4.12 -0.56
C ALA A 30 -5.67 -5.43 -1.16
N SER A 31 -5.11 -6.58 -0.78
CA SER A 31 -5.57 -7.90 -1.22
C SER A 31 -7.01 -8.18 -0.77
N GLU A 32 -7.38 -7.89 0.47
CA GLU A 32 -8.76 -8.04 0.96
C GLU A 32 -9.75 -7.15 0.19
N THR A 33 -9.30 -5.98 -0.26
CA THR A 33 -10.12 -5.09 -1.08
C THR A 33 -10.24 -5.60 -2.52
N ALA A 34 -9.16 -6.16 -3.09
CA ALA A 34 -9.21 -6.85 -4.38
C ALA A 34 -10.20 -8.02 -4.35
N THR A 35 -10.16 -8.86 -3.31
CA THR A 35 -11.12 -9.95 -3.12
C THR A 35 -12.55 -9.43 -2.97
N TYR A 36 -12.75 -8.32 -2.26
CA TYR A 36 -14.07 -7.69 -2.17
C TYR A 36 -14.59 -7.21 -3.53
N LEU A 37 -13.73 -6.59 -4.36
CA LEU A 37 -14.10 -6.17 -5.71
C LEU A 37 -14.51 -7.35 -6.59
N SER A 38 -13.71 -8.43 -6.59
CA SER A 38 -14.06 -9.69 -7.29
C SER A 38 -15.38 -10.26 -6.79
N SER A 39 -15.63 -10.26 -5.47
CA SER A 39 -16.91 -10.76 -4.95
C SER A 39 -18.12 -9.98 -5.47
N ILE A 40 -18.02 -8.66 -5.65
CA ILE A 40 -19.09 -7.87 -6.28
C ILE A 40 -19.16 -8.19 -7.77
N TYR A 41 -18.03 -8.34 -8.45
CA TYR A 41 -17.99 -8.64 -9.88
C TYR A 41 -18.61 -10.00 -10.23
N ASP A 42 -18.45 -10.99 -9.35
CA ASP A 42 -18.96 -12.35 -9.53
C ASP A 42 -20.38 -12.56 -8.95
N ASP A 43 -20.90 -11.59 -8.18
CA ASP A 43 -22.24 -11.71 -7.59
C ASP A 43 -23.34 -11.60 -8.67
N GLU A 44 -23.95 -12.74 -9.00
CA GLU A 44 -25.07 -12.86 -9.95
C GLU A 44 -26.40 -12.32 -9.38
N SER A 45 -26.51 -12.14 -8.06
CA SER A 45 -27.72 -11.59 -7.42
C SER A 45 -27.86 -10.08 -7.62
N ILE A 46 -26.79 -9.40 -8.03
CA ILE A 46 -26.81 -8.00 -8.41
C ILE A 46 -27.38 -7.91 -9.84
N GLU A 47 -28.72 -7.97 -9.93
CA GLU A 47 -29.44 -7.77 -11.19
C GLU A 47 -29.06 -6.41 -11.80
N ASN A 48 -28.68 -6.42 -13.08
CA ASN A 48 -28.34 -5.22 -13.86
C ASN A 48 -27.26 -4.33 -13.19
N LYS A 49 -26.06 -4.88 -12.95
CA LYS A 49 -24.88 -4.05 -12.62
C LYS A 49 -24.82 -2.90 -13.60
N THR A 50 -24.91 -1.67 -13.08
CA THR A 50 -24.91 -0.50 -13.95
C THR A 50 -23.58 -0.44 -14.70
N VAL A 51 -23.57 0.12 -15.90
CA VAL A 51 -22.33 0.29 -16.69
C VAL A 51 -21.23 0.99 -15.86
N GLN A 52 -21.62 1.96 -15.02
CA GLN A 52 -20.70 2.66 -14.12
C GLN A 52 -20.13 1.74 -13.03
N LEU A 53 -20.91 0.79 -12.52
CA LEU A 53 -20.44 -0.18 -11.53
C LEU A 53 -19.47 -1.16 -12.18
N GLN A 54 -19.79 -1.69 -13.36
CA GLN A 54 -18.89 -2.59 -14.09
C GLN A 54 -17.54 -1.95 -14.39
N GLN A 55 -17.54 -0.75 -14.97
CA GLN A 55 -16.31 0.01 -15.23
C GLN A 55 -15.51 0.29 -13.96
N CYS A 56 -16.18 0.66 -12.86
CA CYS A 56 -15.53 0.85 -11.57
C CYS A 56 -14.87 -0.44 -11.06
N LEU A 57 -15.54 -1.59 -11.18
CA LEU A 57 -15.01 -2.88 -10.71
C LEU A 57 -13.81 -3.34 -11.54
N GLU A 58 -13.91 -3.24 -12.87
CA GLU A 58 -12.81 -3.57 -13.79
C GLU A 58 -11.60 -2.66 -13.54
N ASP A 59 -11.80 -1.34 -13.57
CA ASP A 59 -10.75 -0.37 -13.29
C ASP A 59 -10.12 -0.64 -11.92
N CYS A 60 -10.93 -0.77 -10.86
CA CYS A 60 -10.38 -0.99 -9.52
C CYS A 60 -9.67 -2.33 -9.37
N SER A 61 -10.10 -3.37 -10.07
CA SER A 61 -9.43 -4.68 -10.02
C SER A 61 -7.99 -4.56 -10.51
N GLU A 62 -7.78 -3.97 -11.69
CA GLU A 62 -6.44 -3.73 -12.25
C GLU A 62 -5.58 -2.88 -11.32
N ARG A 63 -6.18 -1.83 -10.74
CA ARG A 63 -5.49 -0.91 -9.80
C ARG A 63 -5.05 -1.62 -8.53
N TYR A 64 -5.91 -2.46 -7.96
CA TYR A 64 -5.60 -3.20 -6.74
C TYR A 64 -4.60 -4.33 -6.98
N GLU A 65 -4.62 -4.97 -8.15
CA GLU A 65 -3.59 -5.93 -8.57
C GLU A 65 -2.22 -5.25 -8.65
N ALA A 66 -2.12 -4.13 -9.37
CA ALA A 66 -0.89 -3.34 -9.45
C ALA A 66 -0.44 -2.84 -8.07
N ALA A 67 -1.37 -2.39 -7.23
CA ALA A 67 -1.06 -1.95 -5.87
C ALA A 67 -0.47 -3.08 -5.01
N VAL A 68 -0.97 -4.31 -5.13
CA VAL A 68 -0.47 -5.48 -4.40
C VAL A 68 0.92 -5.92 -4.90
N GLU A 69 1.13 -5.91 -6.22
CA GLU A 69 2.44 -6.17 -6.83
C GLU A 69 3.49 -5.17 -6.33
N GLN A 70 3.18 -3.87 -6.42
CA GLN A 70 4.06 -2.80 -5.94
C GLN A 70 4.38 -2.92 -4.44
N LEU A 71 3.45 -3.37 -3.60
CA LEU A 71 3.70 -3.58 -2.17
C LEU A 71 4.55 -4.82 -1.90
N THR A 72 4.45 -5.83 -2.75
CA THR A 72 5.31 -7.02 -2.72
C THR A 72 6.74 -6.59 -3.04
N ASP A 73 6.93 -5.84 -4.12
CA ASP A 73 8.23 -5.30 -4.52
C ASP A 73 8.79 -4.33 -3.48
N ALA A 74 7.93 -3.52 -2.85
CA ALA A 74 8.35 -2.62 -1.77
C ALA A 74 8.95 -3.38 -0.58
N THR A 75 8.39 -4.56 -0.27
CA THR A 75 8.91 -5.43 0.79
C THR A 75 10.27 -6.01 0.40
N VAL A 76 10.44 -6.45 -0.84
CA VAL A 76 11.73 -6.94 -1.37
C VAL A 76 12.78 -5.83 -1.34
N ALA A 77 12.46 -4.63 -1.84
CA ALA A 77 13.34 -3.47 -1.82
C ALA A 77 13.72 -3.07 -0.38
N LEU A 78 12.79 -3.15 0.57
CA LEU A 78 13.05 -2.90 1.99
C LEU A 78 14.06 -3.92 2.55
N ASP A 79 13.84 -5.21 2.29
CA ASP A 79 14.70 -6.31 2.76
C ASP A 79 16.12 -6.23 2.13
N MET A 80 16.24 -5.65 0.93
CA MET A 80 17.52 -5.37 0.25
C MET A 80 18.21 -4.06 0.71
N GLY A 81 17.58 -3.27 1.58
CA GLY A 81 18.10 -1.97 2.00
C GLY A 81 17.88 -0.83 1.00
N ALA A 82 17.13 -1.06 -0.08
CA ALA A 82 16.78 -0.09 -1.10
C ALA A 82 15.60 0.81 -0.63
N TYR A 83 15.77 1.51 0.50
CA TYR A 83 14.70 2.28 1.13
C TYR A 83 14.07 3.38 0.24
N PRO A 84 14.81 4.10 -0.63
CA PRO A 84 14.19 5.04 -1.57
C PRO A 84 13.22 4.36 -2.54
N GLU A 85 13.57 3.18 -3.05
CA GLU A 85 12.75 2.38 -3.94
C GLU A 85 11.52 1.82 -3.23
N ALA A 86 11.69 1.25 -2.03
CA ALA A 86 10.58 0.80 -1.20
C ALA A 86 9.55 1.92 -0.96
N ARG A 87 10.01 3.15 -0.71
CA ARG A 87 9.12 4.32 -0.56
C ARG A 87 8.42 4.71 -1.85
N ALA A 88 9.12 4.66 -2.98
CA ALA A 88 8.52 4.95 -4.29
C ALA A 88 7.41 3.95 -4.62
N LEU A 89 7.63 2.67 -4.35
CA LEU A 89 6.67 1.60 -4.58
C LEU A 89 5.43 1.70 -3.68
N VAL A 90 5.59 2.01 -2.39
CA VAL A 90 4.43 2.29 -1.50
C VAL A 90 3.65 3.51 -1.99
N ALA A 91 4.34 4.56 -2.47
CA ALA A 91 3.68 5.75 -3.01
C ALA A 91 2.94 5.46 -4.32
N ALA A 92 3.49 4.61 -5.20
CA ALA A 92 2.82 4.14 -6.41
C ALA A 92 1.54 3.36 -6.05
N SER A 93 1.62 2.44 -5.09
CA SER A 93 0.48 1.67 -4.60
C SER A 93 -0.63 2.57 -4.05
N GLN A 94 -0.25 3.61 -3.29
CA GLN A 94 -1.18 4.64 -2.83
C GLN A 94 -1.86 5.39 -3.97
N ALA A 95 -1.13 5.66 -5.06
CA ALA A 95 -1.68 6.35 -6.22
C ALA A 95 -2.71 5.48 -6.97
N GLU A 96 -2.47 4.17 -7.08
CA GLU A 96 -3.42 3.23 -7.68
C GLU A 96 -4.74 3.18 -6.90
N VAL A 97 -4.68 3.12 -5.57
CA VAL A 97 -5.87 3.16 -4.70
C VAL A 97 -6.65 4.45 -4.88
N LYS A 98 -5.97 5.60 -5.00
CA LYS A 98 -6.61 6.90 -5.29
C LYS A 98 -7.24 6.93 -6.68
N LEU A 99 -6.63 6.27 -7.67
CA LEU A 99 -7.19 6.16 -9.02
C LEU A 99 -8.46 5.33 -9.01
N CYS A 100 -8.46 4.18 -8.33
CA CYS A 100 -9.68 3.38 -8.11
C CYS A 100 -10.80 4.23 -7.46
N GLN A 101 -10.51 4.95 -6.37
CA GLN A 101 -11.52 5.79 -5.73
C GLN A 101 -12.09 6.89 -6.65
N ARG A 102 -11.26 7.46 -7.54
CA ARG A 102 -11.72 8.45 -8.52
C ARG A 102 -12.55 7.84 -9.65
N GLY A 103 -12.23 6.62 -10.06
CA GLY A 103 -13.01 5.86 -11.05
C GLY A 103 -14.42 5.55 -10.56
N CYS A 104 -14.54 5.17 -9.28
CA CYS A 104 -15.83 4.80 -8.67
C CYS A 104 -16.67 5.98 -8.14
N ARG A 105 -16.30 7.24 -8.39
CA ARG A 105 -16.96 8.41 -7.77
C ARG A 105 -18.46 8.54 -8.07
N ASN A 106 -18.90 8.00 -9.20
CA ASN A 106 -20.28 8.06 -9.68
C ASN A 106 -21.09 6.81 -9.36
N VAL A 107 -20.47 5.80 -8.75
CA VAL A 107 -21.15 4.57 -8.34
C VAL A 107 -21.99 4.86 -7.10
N GLN A 108 -23.26 4.44 -7.10
CA GLN A 108 -24.17 4.59 -5.95
C GLN A 108 -24.19 3.33 -5.08
N VAL A 109 -24.24 2.15 -5.71
CA VAL A 109 -24.26 0.85 -5.04
C VAL A 109 -22.86 0.50 -4.51
N HIS A 110 -22.73 -0.01 -3.28
CA HIS A 110 -21.42 -0.28 -2.63
C HIS A 110 -20.50 0.93 -2.40
N ARG A 111 -20.94 2.15 -2.74
CA ARG A 111 -20.12 3.37 -2.66
C ARG A 111 -19.48 3.57 -1.30
N ASN A 112 -20.26 3.42 -0.23
CA ASN A 112 -19.81 3.60 1.14
C ASN A 112 -18.71 2.60 1.52
N ILE A 113 -18.90 1.32 1.19
CA ILE A 113 -17.94 0.26 1.51
C ILE A 113 -16.66 0.42 0.70
N LEU A 114 -16.75 0.67 -0.61
CA LEU A 114 -15.58 0.92 -1.47
C LEU A 114 -14.82 2.17 -1.03
N THR A 115 -15.53 3.25 -0.72
CA THR A 115 -14.89 4.48 -0.22
C THR A 115 -14.17 4.25 1.11
N MET A 116 -14.75 3.46 2.02
CA MET A 116 -14.11 3.12 3.29
C MET A 116 -12.84 2.31 3.07
N ARG A 117 -12.93 1.20 2.31
CA ARG A 117 -11.79 0.33 2.01
C ARG A 117 -10.64 1.08 1.33
N ASN A 118 -10.95 1.91 0.34
CA ASN A 118 -9.96 2.72 -0.36
C ASN A 118 -9.28 3.72 0.59
N ARG A 119 -10.03 4.36 1.49
CA ARG A 119 -9.47 5.27 2.50
C ARG A 119 -8.58 4.56 3.51
N ASP A 120 -8.94 3.34 3.91
CA ASP A 120 -8.15 2.57 4.88
C ASP A 120 -6.79 2.18 4.27
N VAL A 121 -6.79 1.68 3.03
CA VAL A 121 -5.53 1.37 2.32
C VAL A 121 -4.70 2.64 2.09
N ASP A 122 -5.33 3.75 1.65
CA ASP A 122 -4.66 5.04 1.47
C ASP A 122 -3.96 5.52 2.75
N ARG A 123 -4.65 5.43 3.89
CA ARG A 123 -4.13 5.81 5.19
C ARG A 123 -2.99 4.90 5.64
N LEU A 124 -3.11 3.59 5.42
CA LEU A 124 -2.05 2.64 5.72
C LEU A 124 -0.80 2.91 4.87
N CYS A 125 -0.95 3.25 3.58
CA CYS A 125 0.18 3.68 2.74
C CYS A 125 0.88 4.91 3.34
N SER A 126 0.13 5.92 3.79
CA SER A 126 0.69 7.10 4.45
C SER A 126 1.44 6.77 5.75
N ILE A 127 0.95 5.81 6.53
CA ILE A 127 1.65 5.32 7.73
C ILE A 127 2.95 4.61 7.34
N ALA A 128 2.91 3.69 6.37
CA ALA A 128 4.09 2.97 5.89
C ALA A 128 5.15 3.93 5.32
N LEU A 129 4.75 4.94 4.54
CA LEU A 129 5.64 6.00 4.04
C LEU A 129 6.26 6.82 5.16
N THR A 130 5.51 7.08 6.23
CA THR A 130 6.03 7.83 7.38
C THR A 130 7.09 7.00 8.11
N ILE A 131 6.82 5.71 8.37
CA ILE A 131 7.75 4.83 9.08
C ILE A 131 9.03 4.59 8.26
N THR A 132 8.89 4.31 6.96
CA THR A 132 10.05 4.11 6.06
C THR A 132 10.95 5.36 5.94
N LYS A 133 10.43 6.57 6.15
CA LYS A 133 11.25 7.80 6.23
C LYS A 133 12.09 7.90 7.51
N LEU A 134 11.73 7.17 8.58
CA LEU A 134 12.48 7.13 9.83
C LEU A 134 13.71 6.21 9.75
N ILE A 135 13.81 5.38 8.71
CA ILE A 135 14.99 4.54 8.48
C ILE A 135 16.18 5.45 8.15
N ARG A 136 17.15 5.50 9.07
CA ARG A 136 18.41 6.23 8.85
C ARG A 136 19.24 5.50 7.80
N THR A 137 19.40 6.11 6.63
CA THR A 137 20.49 5.76 5.71
C THR A 137 21.80 6.35 6.25
N PRO A 138 22.90 5.58 6.38
CA PRO A 138 24.20 6.18 6.61
C PRO A 138 24.52 7.17 5.46
N SER A 139 25.00 8.36 5.81
CA SER A 139 25.50 9.36 4.86
C SER A 139 26.65 8.75 4.05
N PRO A 140 26.75 9.00 2.73
CA PRO A 140 27.91 8.58 1.94
C PRO A 140 29.23 9.25 2.37
N SER A 141 29.21 10.21 3.31
CA SER A 141 30.39 10.95 3.77
C SER A 141 31.24 10.22 4.85
N ALA A 142 31.14 8.89 4.98
CA ALA A 142 31.87 8.14 6.00
C ALA A 142 32.86 7.11 5.42
N ALA A 143 33.23 7.26 4.14
CA ALA A 143 34.11 6.35 3.41
C ALA A 143 35.40 7.03 2.89
N GLU A 144 35.86 8.11 3.52
CA GLU A 144 37.20 8.69 3.30
C GLU A 144 38.03 8.69 4.58
#